data_AF-A0AA38JM94-F1
#
_entry.id   AF-A0AA38JM94-F1
#
_cell.length_a   1.000
_cell.length_b   1.000
_cell.length_c   1.000
_cell.angle_alpha   90.00
_cell.angle_beta   90.00
_cell.angle_gamma   90.00
#
_symmetry.space_group_name_H-M   'P 1'
#
loop_
_entity.id
_entity.type
_entity.pdbx_description
1 polymer ?
#
loop_
_entity_poly.entity_id
_entity_poly.type
_entity_poly.pdbx_seq_one_letter_code
_entity_poly.pdbx_strand_id
1 'polypeptide(L)'
;MDPDRKSTVSSFYGGRRGSQDALNNDFPSSYGPNYSNHAQGRGRDDASSFFDRTSRNLDGAGRASTAGYNRGSYFMAGREEPVKGGRDEEEAGGNGGAWDIYADFNNEGPRYSSAFVSSSTPADATIGPVEMVTVPAMGPEWQRDELRDMTKAGKREKKSESRQQAWKEWNRGQRGICGKWFTRKMLIIFLFILCCCIGIILAFTIPRVPAFAFNTSTPLANATGDWKDAIPTVFSRSPTNFSFAGFADLQVNTDSNFLPLTFNHLRATIYDLDTGVQVGSGDLGHRTFPAKTLSSFQLPLNFTYSAVNTSDTTWTNWYDACRNAIDDVGGVRPAVKFTIKLDMDIAGLPSKPSTQAQVSNADCPVELAENAG
;
A
#
# COMPACT_ATOMS: atom_id res chain seq x y z
N MET A 1 -28.13 -42.89 41.73
CA MET A 1 -29.24 -41.97 42.05
C MET A 1 -28.80 -40.59 41.61
N ASP A 2 -29.31 -40.14 40.47
CA ASP A 2 -29.38 -38.73 40.01
C ASP A 2 -30.16 -37.86 41.03
N PRO A 3 -30.33 -36.53 40.82
CA PRO A 3 -29.38 -35.45 40.51
C PRO A 3 -29.68 -34.19 41.38
N ASP A 4 -29.14 -33.02 40.97
CA ASP A 4 -29.65 -31.62 41.14
C ASP A 4 -28.87 -30.56 41.95
N ARG A 5 -28.28 -29.63 41.16
CA ARG A 5 -28.49 -28.17 41.10
C ARG A 5 -28.51 -27.33 42.40
N LYS A 6 -27.61 -26.33 42.45
CA LYS A 6 -27.87 -24.86 42.62
C LYS A 6 -26.52 -24.13 42.80
N SER A 7 -26.05 -23.36 41.80
CA SER A 7 -26.22 -21.90 41.63
C SER A 7 -25.47 -21.03 42.64
N THR A 8 -24.32 -20.49 42.24
CA THR A 8 -23.80 -19.21 42.75
C THR A 8 -23.51 -18.29 41.58
N VAL A 9 -24.49 -17.46 41.30
CA VAL A 9 -24.36 -16.16 40.64
C VAL A 9 -23.82 -15.19 41.68
N SER A 10 -22.73 -14.47 41.41
CA SER A 10 -22.52 -13.17 42.05
C SER A 10 -21.59 -12.27 41.24
N SER A 11 -22.17 -11.13 40.85
CA SER A 11 -21.54 -9.81 40.72
C SER A 11 -20.39 -9.64 39.72
N PHE A 12 -20.82 -9.43 38.48
CA PHE A 12 -20.23 -8.48 37.54
C PHE A 12 -20.19 -7.05 38.16
N TYR A 13 -19.14 -6.31 37.83
CA TYR A 13 -18.83 -4.89 38.10
C TYR A 13 -18.17 -4.53 39.45
N GLY A 14 -16.85 -4.33 39.40
CA GLY A 14 -16.11 -3.59 40.41
C GLY A 14 -14.60 -3.74 40.25
N GLY A 15 -13.96 -2.84 39.50
CA GLY A 15 -12.50 -2.84 39.39
C GLY A 15 -11.95 -1.94 38.30
N ARG A 16 -12.05 -0.61 38.48
CA ARG A 16 -11.26 0.36 37.71
C ARG A 16 -9.78 0.10 38.00
N ARG A 17 -9.01 -0.36 37.01
CA ARG A 17 -7.54 -0.35 37.08
C ARG A 17 -7.06 1.06 36.76
N GLY A 18 -6.20 1.58 37.65
CA GLY A 18 -5.56 2.88 37.52
C GLY A 18 -4.60 2.92 36.35
N SER A 19 -4.84 3.88 35.47
CA SER A 19 -3.89 4.39 34.49
C SER A 19 -2.85 5.22 35.25
N GLN A 20 -1.66 4.67 35.47
CA GLN A 20 -0.49 5.46 35.83
C GLN A 20 0.07 6.04 34.53
N ASP A 21 -0.23 7.31 34.30
CA ASP A 21 0.35 8.13 33.25
C ASP A 21 1.66 8.73 33.80
N ALA A 22 2.77 8.44 33.11
CA ALA A 22 4.14 8.68 33.57
C ALA A 22 4.78 9.93 32.91
N LEU A 23 3.98 10.91 32.51
CA LEU A 23 4.46 12.08 31.75
C LEU A 23 3.99 13.45 32.27
N ASN A 24 3.59 13.55 33.54
CA ASN A 24 3.40 14.86 34.19
C ASN A 24 4.50 15.10 35.25
N ASN A 25 5.69 15.48 34.78
CA ASN A 25 6.69 16.13 35.61
C ASN A 25 6.55 17.64 35.43
N ASP A 26 5.76 18.25 36.31
CA ASP A 26 5.66 19.71 36.44
C ASP A 26 6.96 20.27 37.05
N PHE A 27 7.56 21.24 36.36
CA PHE A 27 8.66 22.06 36.87
C PHE A 27 8.12 23.13 37.84
N PRO A 28 8.78 23.41 38.97
CA PRO A 28 8.39 24.51 39.83
C PRO A 28 8.83 25.86 39.23
N SER A 29 7.87 26.69 38.81
CA SER A 29 8.11 28.10 38.51
C SER A 29 8.10 28.92 39.80
N SER A 30 9.21 29.62 40.06
CA SER A 30 9.34 30.59 41.15
C SER A 30 9.09 32.00 40.63
N TYR A 31 8.50 32.83 41.51
CA TYR A 31 8.27 34.28 41.46
C TYR A 31 6.95 34.80 40.86
N GLY A 32 6.05 35.19 41.79
CA GLY A 32 5.01 36.20 41.54
C GLY A 32 5.59 37.63 41.53
N PRO A 33 4.76 38.66 41.25
CA PRO A 33 3.70 39.01 42.19
C PRO A 33 2.31 39.34 41.58
N ASN A 34 1.29 38.79 42.25
CA ASN A 34 0.15 39.51 42.83
C ASN A 34 -0.65 40.48 41.93
N TYR A 35 -1.69 39.97 41.26
CA TYR A 35 -2.91 40.73 41.00
C TYR A 35 -4.16 39.88 41.21
N SER A 36 -5.17 40.56 41.76
CA SER A 36 -6.38 40.06 42.39
C SER A 36 -7.49 39.62 41.43
N ASN A 37 -8.17 38.54 41.80
CA ASN A 37 -9.61 38.27 41.70
C ASN A 37 -10.37 38.75 40.44
N HIS A 38 -10.93 37.80 39.67
CA HIS A 38 -12.38 37.73 39.44
C HIS A 38 -12.82 36.42 38.76
N ALA A 39 -13.88 35.82 39.31
CA ALA A 39 -14.92 34.96 38.70
C ALA A 39 -14.47 33.64 38.00
N GLN A 40 -14.59 32.49 38.66
CA GLN A 40 -15.78 31.61 38.63
C GLN A 40 -16.34 31.34 37.22
N GLY A 41 -16.02 30.17 36.67
CA GLY A 41 -16.63 29.65 35.44
C GLY A 41 -16.49 28.13 35.38
N ARG A 42 -17.58 27.44 35.73
CA ARG A 42 -17.75 26.00 35.95
C ARG A 42 -17.26 25.10 34.79
N GLY A 43 -16.78 23.92 35.19
CA GLY A 43 -16.45 22.81 34.30
C GLY A 43 -17.64 22.31 33.48
N ARG A 44 -17.30 21.83 32.28
CA ARG A 44 -18.22 21.18 31.35
C ARG A 44 -17.52 19.92 30.87
N ASP A 45 -18.00 18.79 31.36
CA ASP A 45 -17.58 17.47 30.93
C ASP A 45 -18.32 17.13 29.62
N ASP A 46 -17.58 16.97 28.53
CA ASP A 46 -18.10 16.52 27.25
C ASP A 46 -18.34 15.01 27.28
N ALA A 47 -19.52 14.63 27.74
CA ALA A 47 -20.04 13.27 27.66
C ALA A 47 -20.84 13.07 26.36
N SER A 48 -20.46 12.02 25.65
CA SER A 48 -20.94 11.54 24.35
C SER A 48 -22.45 11.23 24.30
N SER A 49 -23.18 11.94 23.44
CA SER A 49 -24.59 11.65 23.09
C SER A 49 -24.67 10.95 21.71
N PHE A 50 -24.30 9.66 21.65
CA PHE A 50 -24.37 8.88 20.39
C PHE A 50 -25.54 7.89 20.33
N PHE A 51 -26.45 7.89 21.31
CA PHE A 51 -27.67 7.08 21.28
C PHE A 51 -28.84 7.84 21.91
N ASP A 52 -29.56 8.62 21.10
CA ASP A 52 -30.97 8.90 21.40
C ASP A 52 -31.81 8.58 20.17
N ARG A 53 -32.37 7.37 20.17
CA ARG A 53 -33.46 6.95 19.29
C ARG A 53 -34.73 7.04 20.11
N THR A 54 -35.39 8.19 20.08
CA THR A 54 -36.80 8.29 20.47
C THR A 54 -37.60 9.08 19.45
N SER A 55 -38.57 8.36 18.87
CA SER A 55 -39.63 8.81 17.99
C SER A 55 -40.54 9.85 18.63
N ARG A 56 -40.93 10.89 17.88
CA ARG A 56 -42.23 11.55 18.07
C ARG A 56 -42.75 12.13 16.75
N ASN A 57 -43.84 11.52 16.29
CA ASN A 57 -44.85 12.16 15.45
C ASN A 57 -45.32 13.46 16.12
N LEU A 58 -45.37 14.56 15.38
CA LEU A 58 -46.50 15.49 15.44
C LEU A 58 -46.50 16.43 14.23
N ASP A 59 -47.64 16.42 13.55
CA ASP A 59 -48.06 17.37 12.52
C ASP A 59 -48.04 18.82 13.02
N GLY A 60 -47.71 19.77 12.14
CA GLY A 60 -48.02 21.19 12.38
C GLY A 60 -47.01 22.20 11.85
N ALA A 61 -47.21 22.60 10.59
CA ALA A 61 -46.99 23.93 10.03
C ALA A 61 -45.77 24.78 10.46
N GLY A 62 -44.84 25.02 9.53
CA GLY A 62 -43.91 26.14 9.63
C GLY A 62 -42.61 25.93 8.86
N ARG A 63 -42.61 26.29 7.57
CA ARG A 63 -41.49 26.15 6.63
C ARG A 63 -40.26 26.98 7.06
N ALA A 64 -39.10 26.34 7.15
CA ALA A 64 -37.79 26.94 6.90
C ALA A 64 -36.83 25.91 6.26
N SER A 65 -36.75 25.99 4.93
CA SER A 65 -35.56 25.81 4.08
C SER A 65 -34.57 24.67 4.41
N THR A 66 -34.92 23.45 4.01
CA THR A 66 -33.99 22.32 3.82
C THR A 66 -33.14 22.49 2.55
N ALA A 67 -31.84 22.25 2.65
CA ALA A 67 -30.92 22.10 1.52
C ALA A 67 -31.37 20.93 0.64
N GLY A 68 -31.95 21.28 -0.52
CA GLY A 68 -32.60 20.37 -1.43
C GLY A 68 -31.64 19.60 -2.32
N TYR A 69 -31.61 18.28 -2.13
CA TYR A 69 -31.42 17.35 -3.26
C TYR A 69 -32.78 17.17 -3.93
N ASN A 70 -33.04 17.99 -4.95
CA ASN A 70 -34.27 17.96 -5.73
C ASN A 70 -34.34 16.67 -6.57
N ARG A 71 -35.45 15.94 -6.43
CA ARG A 71 -35.83 14.73 -7.21
C ARG A 71 -36.10 14.98 -8.70
N GLY A 72 -35.73 16.15 -9.22
CA GLY A 72 -35.96 16.59 -10.59
C GLY A 72 -34.69 16.77 -11.45
N SER A 73 -33.50 16.42 -10.95
CA SER A 73 -32.25 16.60 -11.70
C SER A 73 -31.84 15.41 -12.59
N TYR A 74 -32.75 14.47 -12.87
CA TYR A 74 -32.55 13.40 -13.86
C TYR A 74 -33.38 13.66 -15.12
N PHE A 75 -33.06 14.73 -15.83
CA PHE A 75 -33.31 14.82 -17.26
C PHE A 75 -31.99 15.06 -17.96
N MET A 76 -31.26 13.96 -18.19
CA MET A 76 -30.23 13.93 -19.22
C MET A 76 -30.95 13.72 -20.55
N ALA A 77 -31.14 14.79 -21.30
CA ALA A 77 -31.45 14.69 -22.72
C ALA A 77 -30.24 14.11 -23.45
N GLY A 78 -30.42 13.00 -24.16
CA GLY A 78 -29.54 12.62 -25.27
C GLY A 78 -28.41 11.62 -24.99
N ARG A 79 -28.62 10.61 -24.15
CA ARG A 79 -27.87 9.35 -24.28
C ARG A 79 -28.84 8.19 -24.40
N GLU A 80 -29.00 7.68 -25.61
CA GLU A 80 -29.55 6.34 -25.84
C GLU A 80 -28.70 5.35 -25.04
N GLU A 81 -29.26 4.83 -23.95
CA GLU A 81 -28.74 3.61 -23.36
C GLU A 81 -28.97 2.47 -24.38
N PRO A 82 -27.95 1.65 -24.67
CA PRO A 82 -28.17 0.47 -25.45
C PRO A 82 -29.11 -0.44 -24.67
N VAL A 83 -30.16 -0.91 -25.35
CA VAL A 83 -31.08 -1.95 -24.89
C VAL A 83 -30.25 -3.04 -24.20
N LYS A 84 -30.42 -3.13 -22.88
CA LYS A 84 -29.93 -4.24 -22.05
C LYS A 84 -30.72 -5.48 -22.43
N GLY A 85 -30.39 -6.04 -23.60
CA GLY A 85 -30.83 -7.36 -24.02
C GLY A 85 -30.28 -8.37 -23.02
N GLY A 86 -31.18 -9.10 -22.38
CA GLY A 86 -30.85 -10.35 -21.72
C GLY A 86 -30.42 -11.36 -22.77
N ARG A 87 -29.19 -11.22 -23.26
CA ARG A 87 -28.49 -12.23 -24.05
C ARG A 87 -27.38 -12.76 -23.16
N ASP A 88 -27.64 -13.94 -22.62
CA ASP A 88 -26.75 -14.77 -21.85
C ASP A 88 -25.41 -14.87 -22.60
N GLU A 89 -24.36 -14.25 -22.06
CA GLU A 89 -22.99 -14.30 -22.58
C GLU A 89 -22.33 -15.68 -22.30
N GLU A 90 -22.95 -16.76 -22.78
CA GLU A 90 -22.32 -18.09 -22.84
C GLU A 90 -22.05 -18.55 -24.29
N GLU A 91 -21.92 -17.60 -25.23
CA GLU A 91 -21.55 -17.86 -26.63
C GLU A 91 -20.35 -17.03 -27.10
N ALA A 92 -19.34 -16.89 -26.23
CA ALA A 92 -18.02 -16.37 -26.59
C ALA A 92 -16.93 -17.35 -26.13
N GLY A 93 -17.08 -18.62 -26.50
CA GLY A 93 -16.00 -19.60 -26.54
C GLY A 93 -15.69 -19.91 -27.99
N GLY A 94 -14.93 -19.04 -28.65
CA GLY A 94 -14.45 -19.28 -30.00
C GLY A 94 -13.65 -20.57 -30.09
N ASN A 95 -14.04 -21.47 -30.98
CA ASN A 95 -13.33 -21.72 -32.24
C ASN A 95 -14.01 -22.90 -32.95
N GLY A 96 -14.98 -22.61 -33.83
CA GLY A 96 -15.59 -23.61 -34.71
C GLY A 96 -17.07 -23.36 -35.01
N GLY A 97 -17.33 -22.58 -36.07
CA GLY A 97 -18.60 -22.59 -36.78
C GLY A 97 -19.79 -22.00 -36.03
N ALA A 98 -19.90 -20.67 -35.99
CA ALA A 98 -21.17 -20.03 -35.68
C ALA A 98 -22.22 -20.46 -36.72
N TRP A 99 -23.34 -20.98 -36.25
CA TRP A 99 -24.45 -21.50 -37.05
C TRP A 99 -25.17 -20.32 -37.72
N ASP A 100 -24.82 -20.02 -38.97
CA ASP A 100 -25.47 -18.97 -39.75
C ASP A 100 -26.77 -19.51 -40.37
N ILE A 101 -27.88 -19.18 -39.72
CA ILE A 101 -29.24 -19.60 -40.09
C ILE A 101 -29.59 -19.19 -41.53
N TYR A 102 -29.01 -18.09 -42.04
CA TYR A 102 -29.27 -17.63 -43.40
C TYR A 102 -28.40 -18.33 -44.45
N ALA A 103 -27.19 -18.77 -44.08
CA ALA A 103 -26.32 -19.53 -44.99
C ALA A 103 -26.76 -21.01 -45.15
N ASP A 104 -27.36 -21.60 -44.11
CA ASP A 104 -27.79 -23.01 -44.12
C ASP A 104 -29.10 -23.23 -44.92
N PHE A 105 -30.01 -22.25 -44.98
CA PHE A 105 -31.25 -22.36 -45.76
C PHE A 105 -31.07 -22.06 -47.25
N ASN A 106 -30.05 -21.28 -47.62
CA ASN A 106 -29.76 -20.92 -49.01
C ASN A 106 -28.69 -21.79 -49.68
N ASN A 107 -28.21 -22.84 -49.00
CA ASN A 107 -27.30 -23.84 -49.58
C ASN A 107 -25.91 -23.29 -49.97
N GLU A 108 -25.54 -22.11 -49.44
CA GLU A 108 -24.25 -21.44 -49.63
C GLU A 108 -23.27 -21.71 -48.48
N GLY A 109 -23.71 -22.35 -47.40
CA GLY A 109 -22.84 -22.81 -46.31
C GLY A 109 -21.88 -23.94 -46.73
N PRO A 110 -20.75 -24.12 -46.03
CA PRO A 110 -19.77 -25.17 -46.33
C PRO A 110 -20.44 -26.54 -46.31
N ARG A 111 -20.69 -27.11 -47.49
CA ARG A 111 -21.17 -28.49 -47.60
C ARG A 111 -20.06 -29.40 -47.08
N TYR A 112 -20.24 -29.96 -45.89
CA TYR A 112 -19.36 -30.98 -45.34
C TYR A 112 -19.37 -32.20 -46.27
N SER A 113 -18.46 -32.17 -47.23
CA SER A 113 -18.24 -33.22 -48.20
C SER A 113 -17.41 -34.31 -47.53
N SER A 114 -18.02 -35.49 -47.37
CA SER A 114 -17.41 -36.77 -47.73
C SER A 114 -15.96 -37.06 -47.26
N ALA A 115 -15.67 -37.00 -45.96
CA ALA A 115 -14.37 -37.43 -45.42
C ALA A 115 -14.32 -38.92 -44.99
N PHE A 116 -15.29 -39.75 -45.38
CA PHE A 116 -15.25 -41.20 -45.14
C PHE A 116 -15.78 -41.99 -46.32
N VAL A 117 -15.09 -41.96 -47.46
CA VAL A 117 -15.10 -43.11 -48.40
C VAL A 117 -13.77 -43.13 -49.15
N SER A 118 -12.88 -44.09 -48.85
CA SER A 118 -12.17 -44.87 -49.89
C SER A 118 -11.28 -45.95 -49.26
N SER A 119 -11.80 -47.17 -49.15
CA SER A 119 -11.09 -48.36 -49.65
C SER A 119 -12.05 -49.55 -49.74
N SER A 120 -12.66 -49.74 -50.91
CA SER A 120 -12.79 -51.04 -51.60
C SER A 120 -13.86 -50.95 -52.69
N THR A 121 -13.40 -51.04 -53.95
CA THR A 121 -13.99 -51.67 -55.15
C THR A 121 -15.49 -51.53 -55.49
N PRO A 122 -15.80 -51.30 -56.78
CA PRO A 122 -17.16 -51.09 -57.27
C PRO A 122 -17.84 -52.43 -57.55
N ALA A 123 -18.92 -52.70 -56.86
CA ALA A 123 -19.87 -53.72 -57.28
C ALA A 123 -21.27 -53.29 -56.83
N ASP A 124 -22.10 -53.09 -57.83
CA ASP A 124 -23.53 -53.26 -57.81
C ASP A 124 -24.34 -52.46 -56.78
N ALA A 125 -25.12 -51.53 -57.32
CA ALA A 125 -26.24 -50.89 -56.66
C ALA A 125 -27.32 -51.94 -56.36
N THR A 126 -27.09 -52.73 -55.32
CA THR A 126 -28.13 -53.46 -54.63
C THR A 126 -28.32 -52.76 -53.31
N ILE A 127 -29.50 -52.16 -53.19
CA ILE A 127 -30.10 -51.60 -51.99
C ILE A 127 -29.94 -52.66 -50.89
N GLY A 128 -28.84 -52.56 -50.14
CA GLY A 128 -28.58 -53.42 -48.99
C GLY A 128 -29.73 -53.21 -48.02
N PRO A 129 -30.26 -54.30 -47.43
CA PRO A 129 -31.41 -54.21 -46.54
C PRO A 129 -31.07 -53.17 -45.47
N VAL A 130 -31.89 -52.13 -45.40
CA VAL A 130 -31.95 -51.23 -44.25
C VAL A 130 -32.15 -52.19 -43.08
N GLU A 131 -31.06 -52.53 -42.39
CA GLU A 131 -31.14 -53.08 -41.05
C GLU A 131 -31.98 -52.04 -40.35
N MET A 132 -33.25 -52.39 -40.16
CA MET A 132 -34.14 -51.67 -39.31
C MET A 132 -33.51 -51.82 -37.94
N VAL A 133 -32.52 -50.96 -37.66
CA VAL A 133 -32.09 -50.60 -36.32
C VAL A 133 -33.41 -50.20 -35.72
N THR A 134 -33.99 -51.18 -35.04
CA THR A 134 -35.32 -51.15 -34.54
C THR A 134 -35.18 -50.11 -33.45
N VAL A 135 -35.40 -48.85 -33.83
CA VAL A 135 -35.40 -47.73 -32.92
C VAL A 135 -36.37 -48.24 -31.86
N PRO A 136 -35.91 -48.51 -30.63
CA PRO A 136 -36.78 -49.07 -29.62
C PRO A 136 -38.00 -48.17 -29.63
N ALA A 137 -39.13 -48.71 -30.10
CA ALA A 137 -40.33 -47.94 -30.26
C ALA A 137 -40.60 -47.46 -28.85
N MET A 138 -40.35 -46.18 -28.59
CA MET A 138 -40.50 -45.58 -27.26
C MET A 138 -41.97 -45.78 -26.95
N GLY A 139 -42.26 -46.83 -26.17
CA GLY A 139 -43.62 -47.20 -25.88
C GLY A 139 -44.27 -46.12 -25.01
N PRO A 140 -45.59 -46.14 -24.86
CA PRO A 140 -46.32 -45.22 -24.01
C PRO A 140 -45.92 -45.26 -22.52
N GLU A 141 -44.96 -46.11 -22.12
CA GLU A 141 -44.42 -46.18 -20.76
C GLU A 141 -43.47 -45.04 -20.35
N TRP A 142 -43.01 -44.18 -21.29
CA TRP A 142 -42.14 -43.05 -20.93
C TRP A 142 -42.92 -42.02 -20.11
N GLN A 143 -42.62 -41.93 -18.82
CA GLN A 143 -43.26 -40.95 -17.95
C GLN A 143 -42.89 -39.54 -18.41
N ARG A 144 -43.83 -38.60 -18.26
CA ARG A 144 -43.67 -37.19 -18.65
C ARG A 144 -42.39 -36.55 -18.07
N ASP A 145 -41.94 -37.05 -16.91
CA ASP A 145 -40.72 -36.62 -16.24
C ASP A 145 -39.44 -37.10 -16.96
N GLU A 146 -39.47 -38.30 -17.55
CA GLU A 146 -38.35 -38.88 -18.28
C GLU A 146 -38.09 -38.14 -19.60
N LEU A 147 -39.18 -37.70 -20.27
CA LEU A 147 -39.14 -36.81 -21.43
C LEU A 147 -38.54 -35.43 -21.07
N ARG A 148 -38.89 -34.88 -19.90
CA ARG A 148 -38.32 -33.60 -19.41
C ARG A 148 -36.82 -33.74 -19.13
N ASP A 149 -36.39 -34.84 -18.53
CA ASP A 149 -34.98 -35.14 -18.23
C ASP A 149 -34.12 -35.27 -19.49
N MET A 150 -34.71 -35.66 -20.63
CA MET A 150 -34.02 -35.69 -21.93
C MET A 150 -33.83 -34.31 -22.56
N THR A 151 -34.65 -33.31 -22.20
CA THR A 151 -34.55 -31.94 -22.73
C THR A 151 -33.29 -31.22 -22.22
N LYS A 152 -32.82 -30.22 -22.99
CA LYS A 152 -31.71 -29.35 -22.56
C LYS A 152 -32.02 -28.64 -21.22
N ALA A 153 -33.28 -28.26 -21.01
CA ALA A 153 -33.73 -27.63 -19.77
C ALA A 153 -33.64 -28.60 -18.58
N GLY A 154 -34.17 -29.83 -18.71
CA GLY A 154 -34.08 -30.85 -17.66
C GLY A 154 -32.64 -31.23 -17.32
N LYS A 155 -31.76 -31.37 -18.33
CA LYS A 155 -30.32 -31.60 -18.10
C LYS A 155 -29.65 -30.46 -17.31
N ARG A 156 -30.03 -29.19 -17.56
CA ARG A 156 -29.53 -28.03 -16.81
C ARG A 156 -30.04 -28.02 -15.37
N GLU A 157 -31.33 -28.30 -15.16
CA GLU A 157 -31.94 -28.43 -13.83
C GLU A 157 -31.22 -29.51 -13.01
N LYS A 158 -31.07 -30.72 -13.56
CA LYS A 158 -30.36 -31.85 -12.93
C LYS A 158 -28.89 -31.54 -12.62
N LYS A 159 -28.20 -30.79 -13.49
CA LYS A 159 -26.82 -30.34 -13.23
C LYS A 159 -26.77 -29.28 -12.13
N SER A 160 -27.77 -28.40 -12.04
CA SER A 160 -27.86 -27.42 -10.96
C SER A 160 -28.17 -28.08 -9.61
N GLU A 161 -29.07 -29.06 -9.57
CA GLU A 161 -29.40 -29.82 -8.37
C GLU A 161 -28.23 -30.66 -7.88
N SER A 162 -27.51 -31.34 -8.77
CA SER A 162 -26.31 -32.09 -8.40
C SER A 162 -25.20 -31.18 -7.87
N ARG A 163 -25.05 -29.95 -8.39
CA ARG A 163 -24.16 -28.93 -7.81
C ARG A 163 -24.61 -28.49 -6.42
N GLN A 164 -25.90 -28.24 -6.23
CA GLN A 164 -26.44 -27.86 -4.92
C GLN A 164 -26.31 -28.99 -3.89
N GLN A 165 -26.53 -30.24 -4.29
CA GLN A 165 -26.33 -31.42 -3.46
C GLN A 165 -24.85 -31.58 -3.10
N ALA A 166 -23.94 -31.50 -4.08
CA ALA A 166 -22.51 -31.54 -3.84
C ALA A 166 -22.05 -30.43 -2.89
N TRP A 167 -22.61 -29.22 -3.00
CA TRP A 167 -22.35 -28.12 -2.08
C TRP A 167 -22.86 -28.40 -0.66
N LYS A 168 -24.09 -28.94 -0.53
CA LYS A 168 -24.66 -29.34 0.78
C LYS A 168 -23.82 -30.45 1.42
N GLU A 169 -23.43 -31.47 0.65
CA GLU A 169 -22.56 -32.57 1.11
C GLU A 169 -21.17 -32.09 1.52
N TRP A 170 -20.59 -31.16 0.76
CA TRP A 170 -19.31 -30.54 1.09
C TRP A 170 -19.39 -29.71 2.37
N ASN A 171 -20.45 -28.91 2.53
CA ASN A 171 -20.67 -28.10 3.72
C ASN A 171 -20.88 -28.97 4.98
N ARG A 172 -21.53 -30.13 4.81
CA ARG A 172 -21.67 -31.19 5.84
C ARG A 172 -20.39 -32.00 6.07
N GLY A 173 -19.37 -31.86 5.23
CA GLY A 173 -18.11 -32.59 5.32
C GLY A 173 -18.17 -34.06 4.86
N GLN A 174 -19.25 -34.47 4.17
CA GLN A 174 -19.43 -35.83 3.67
C GLN A 174 -18.65 -36.08 2.36
N ARG A 175 -18.42 -35.02 1.58
CA ARG A 175 -17.70 -35.08 0.30
C ARG A 175 -16.56 -34.05 0.29
N GLY A 176 -15.36 -34.46 -0.10
CA GLY A 176 -14.24 -33.53 -0.32
C GLY A 176 -14.20 -32.99 -1.75
N ILE A 177 -13.54 -31.85 -1.95
CA ILE A 177 -13.43 -31.20 -3.28
C ILE A 177 -12.61 -32.05 -4.25
N CYS A 178 -11.57 -32.73 -3.75
CA CYS A 178 -10.72 -33.67 -4.51
C CYS A 178 -10.71 -35.06 -3.85
N GLY A 179 -11.88 -35.70 -3.75
CA GLY A 179 -12.01 -37.04 -3.17
C GLY A 179 -12.01 -37.04 -1.62
N LYS A 180 -11.64 -38.18 -1.01
CA LYS A 180 -11.71 -38.37 0.46
C LYS A 180 -10.71 -37.53 1.27
N TRP A 181 -9.68 -36.98 0.63
CA TRP A 181 -8.56 -36.33 1.32
C TRP A 181 -8.79 -34.83 1.58
N PHE A 182 -9.55 -34.14 0.73
CA PHE A 182 -9.83 -32.71 0.84
C PHE A 182 -11.17 -32.41 1.51
N THR A 183 -11.34 -32.89 2.74
CA THR A 183 -12.51 -32.53 3.57
C THR A 183 -12.46 -31.06 3.97
N ARG A 184 -13.62 -30.48 4.35
CA ARG A 184 -13.72 -29.08 4.80
C ARG A 184 -12.71 -28.75 5.93
N LYS A 185 -12.50 -29.67 6.87
CA LYS A 185 -11.54 -29.49 7.97
C LYS A 185 -10.10 -29.42 7.46
N MET A 186 -9.72 -30.32 6.56
CA MET A 186 -8.37 -30.33 5.96
C MET A 186 -8.13 -29.09 5.11
N LEU A 187 -9.12 -28.60 4.36
CA LEU A 187 -8.98 -27.37 3.59
C LEU A 187 -8.70 -26.16 4.49
N ILE A 188 -9.41 -26.04 5.62
CA ILE A 188 -9.18 -24.94 6.57
C ILE A 188 -7.77 -25.02 7.18
N ILE A 189 -7.34 -26.21 7.60
CA ILE A 189 -5.99 -26.42 8.14
C ILE A 189 -4.93 -26.11 7.08
N PHE A 190 -5.13 -26.57 5.85
CA PHE A 190 -4.23 -26.30 4.73
C PHE A 190 -4.15 -24.80 4.42
N LEU A 191 -5.30 -24.11 4.32
CA LEU A 191 -5.34 -22.67 4.06
C LEU A 191 -4.70 -21.88 5.21
N PHE A 192 -4.87 -22.33 6.45
CA PHE A 192 -4.20 -21.76 7.60
C PHE A 192 -2.67 -21.93 7.51
N ILE A 193 -2.18 -23.14 7.20
CA ILE A 193 -0.74 -23.39 7.00
C ILE A 193 -0.19 -22.57 5.84
N LEU A 194 -0.91 -22.51 4.70
CA LEU A 194 -0.53 -21.69 3.55
C LEU A 194 -0.41 -20.22 3.94
N CYS A 195 -1.39 -19.68 4.68
CA CYS A 195 -1.36 -18.30 5.18
C CYS A 195 -0.17 -18.07 6.13
N CYS A 196 0.13 -19.01 7.02
CA CYS A 196 1.33 -18.95 7.87
C CYS A 196 2.62 -18.97 7.04
N CYS A 197 2.73 -19.84 6.03
CA CYS A 197 3.90 -19.88 5.13
C CYS A 197 4.07 -18.56 4.37
N ILE A 198 2.99 -18.00 3.82
CA ILE A 198 3.01 -16.69 3.16
C ILE A 198 3.43 -15.60 4.16
N GLY A 199 2.88 -15.61 5.38
CA GLY A 199 3.25 -14.67 6.44
C GLY A 199 4.72 -14.74 6.82
N ILE A 200 5.29 -15.94 6.91
CA ILE A 200 6.72 -16.16 7.16
C ILE A 200 7.56 -15.62 5.98
N ILE A 201 7.18 -15.95 4.74
CA ILE A 201 7.88 -15.45 3.55
C ILE A 201 7.86 -13.92 3.54
N LEU A 202 6.69 -13.29 3.74
CA LEU A 202 6.56 -11.83 3.80
C LEU A 202 7.39 -11.23 4.93
N ALA A 203 7.46 -11.86 6.11
CA ALA A 203 8.28 -11.39 7.22
C ALA A 203 9.79 -11.39 6.91
N PHE A 204 10.25 -12.24 5.98
CA PHE A 204 11.63 -12.27 5.50
C PHE A 204 11.87 -11.43 4.25
N THR A 205 10.88 -11.31 3.36
CA THR A 205 11.01 -10.58 2.09
C THR A 205 10.76 -9.09 2.22
N ILE A 206 10.02 -8.64 3.25
CA ILE A 206 9.83 -7.20 3.50
C ILE A 206 11.16 -6.62 4.03
N PRO A 207 11.78 -5.67 3.31
CA PRO A 207 12.98 -5.03 3.79
C PRO A 207 12.71 -4.30 5.11
N ARG A 208 13.70 -4.29 5.99
CA ARG A 208 13.69 -3.53 7.24
C ARG A 208 14.44 -2.22 7.04
N VAL A 209 13.99 -1.18 7.72
CA VAL A 209 14.66 0.12 7.71
C VAL A 209 16.08 -0.05 8.25
N PRO A 210 17.12 0.28 7.48
CA PRO A 210 18.49 0.18 7.94
C PRO A 210 18.82 1.28 8.95
N ALA A 211 19.87 1.06 9.75
CA ALA A 211 20.43 2.10 10.61
C ALA A 211 21.55 2.85 9.86
N PHE A 212 21.67 4.16 10.10
CA PHE A 212 22.75 4.98 9.56
C PHE A 212 23.67 5.45 10.69
N ALA A 213 24.96 5.46 10.40
CA ALA A 213 25.97 6.01 11.27
C ALA A 213 26.86 6.98 10.47
N PHE A 214 27.36 8.01 11.15
CA PHE A 214 28.35 8.94 10.59
C PHE A 214 29.74 8.39 10.85
N ASN A 215 30.65 8.68 9.92
CA ASN A 215 32.05 8.54 10.22
C ASN A 215 32.43 9.60 11.27
N THR A 216 32.92 9.15 12.43
CA THR A 216 33.22 10.04 13.57
C THR A 216 34.40 10.95 13.34
N SER A 217 35.30 10.62 12.40
CA SER A 217 36.48 11.44 12.10
C SER A 217 36.22 12.50 11.04
N THR A 218 35.42 12.17 10.01
CA THR A 218 35.24 13.02 8.81
C THR A 218 33.81 12.88 8.28
N PRO A 219 32.81 13.47 8.97
CA PRO A 219 31.40 13.35 8.57
C PRO A 219 31.09 14.07 7.25
N LEU A 220 31.87 15.10 6.90
CA LEU A 220 31.83 15.81 5.63
C LEU A 220 33.16 15.62 4.89
N ALA A 221 33.08 15.41 3.57
CA ALA A 221 34.22 15.31 2.67
C ALA A 221 34.09 16.33 1.54
N ASN A 222 35.22 16.77 1.02
CA ASN A 222 35.27 17.72 -0.10
C ASN A 222 34.67 17.08 -1.37
N ALA A 223 33.93 17.88 -2.15
CA ALA A 223 33.42 17.44 -3.44
C ALA A 223 34.56 17.17 -4.43
N THR A 224 34.42 16.11 -5.21
CA THR A 224 35.40 15.68 -6.23
C THR A 224 34.69 15.34 -7.54
N GLY A 225 35.44 15.37 -8.65
CA GLY A 225 34.92 15.09 -9.99
C GLY A 225 33.82 16.06 -10.44
N ASP A 226 32.91 15.58 -11.28
CA ASP A 226 31.84 16.37 -11.90
C ASP A 226 30.94 17.09 -10.88
N TRP A 227 30.79 16.53 -9.67
CA TRP A 227 29.96 17.14 -8.62
C TRP A 227 30.55 18.44 -8.08
N LYS A 228 31.89 18.54 -8.03
CA LYS A 228 32.58 19.77 -7.63
C LYS A 228 32.28 20.91 -8.60
N ASP A 229 32.23 20.61 -9.90
CA ASP A 229 32.03 21.61 -10.95
C ASP A 229 30.55 21.95 -11.18
N ALA A 230 29.63 21.09 -10.71
CA ALA A 230 28.19 21.30 -10.83
C ALA A 230 27.66 22.47 -9.98
N ILE A 231 28.32 22.79 -8.86
CA ILE A 231 27.89 23.83 -7.93
C ILE A 231 29.08 24.76 -7.65
N PRO A 232 28.99 26.05 -8.04
CA PRO A 232 30.08 26.98 -7.78
C PRO A 232 30.22 27.24 -6.28
N THR A 233 31.46 27.26 -5.81
CA THR A 233 31.80 27.67 -4.44
C THR A 233 31.76 29.19 -4.35
N VAL A 234 30.68 29.74 -3.82
CA VAL A 234 30.44 31.17 -3.67
C VAL A 234 30.14 31.46 -2.21
N PHE A 235 30.83 32.44 -1.63
CA PHE A 235 30.48 33.06 -0.37
C PHE A 235 30.46 34.56 -0.62
N SER A 236 29.31 35.20 -0.41
CA SER A 236 29.18 36.64 -0.57
C SER A 236 28.58 37.25 0.68
N ARG A 237 29.10 38.42 1.06
CA ARG A 237 28.55 39.24 2.14
C ARG A 237 27.44 40.15 1.64
N SER A 238 27.45 40.53 0.36
CA SER A 238 26.50 41.47 -0.26
C SER A 238 26.23 41.08 -1.71
N PRO A 239 25.16 40.32 -2.00
CA PRO A 239 24.14 39.83 -1.06
C PRO A 239 24.68 38.74 -0.13
N THR A 240 24.15 38.64 1.09
CA THR A 240 24.61 37.64 2.07
C THR A 240 24.14 36.24 1.66
N ASN A 241 25.01 35.45 1.04
CA ASN A 241 24.70 34.09 0.62
C ASN A 241 25.94 33.19 0.62
N PHE A 242 25.70 31.88 0.60
CA PHE A 242 26.72 30.90 0.27
C PHE A 242 26.13 29.76 -0.58
N SER A 243 27.01 29.18 -1.40
CA SER A 243 26.72 28.01 -2.21
C SER A 243 27.99 27.18 -2.34
N PHE A 244 27.95 25.87 -2.08
CA PHE A 244 29.06 24.96 -2.34
C PHE A 244 28.61 23.49 -2.37
N ALA A 245 29.37 22.66 -3.09
CA ALA A 245 29.20 21.21 -3.09
C ALA A 245 29.98 20.55 -1.93
N GLY A 246 29.44 19.47 -1.40
CA GLY A 246 30.15 18.57 -0.50
C GLY A 246 29.63 17.14 -0.59
N PHE A 247 30.30 16.22 0.11
CA PHE A 247 29.82 14.86 0.33
C PHE A 247 29.62 14.61 1.83
N ALA A 248 28.55 13.92 2.21
CA ALA A 248 28.45 13.32 3.55
C ALA A 248 28.95 11.88 3.50
N ASP A 249 29.89 11.53 4.36
CA ASP A 249 30.37 10.15 4.52
C ASP A 249 29.48 9.40 5.50
N LEU A 250 28.62 8.54 4.95
CA LEU A 250 27.61 7.80 5.67
C LEU A 250 27.93 6.31 5.64
N GLN A 251 27.66 5.64 6.75
CA GLN A 251 27.69 4.19 6.83
C GLN A 251 26.27 3.67 6.98
N VAL A 252 25.85 2.81 6.06
CA VAL A 252 24.56 2.12 6.14
C VAL A 252 24.79 0.72 6.72
N ASN A 253 24.09 0.42 7.82
CA ASN A 253 24.07 -0.89 8.42
C ASN A 253 22.82 -1.65 7.94
N THR A 254 23.05 -2.73 7.18
CA THR A 254 22.00 -3.62 6.68
C THR A 254 21.96 -4.99 7.39
N ASP A 255 22.53 -5.12 8.60
CA ASP A 255 22.62 -6.37 9.38
C ASP A 255 21.27 -7.03 9.64
N SER A 256 20.21 -6.24 9.81
CA SER A 256 18.85 -6.73 10.02
C SER A 256 18.15 -7.21 8.75
N ASN A 257 18.71 -6.93 7.57
CA ASN A 257 18.11 -7.25 6.28
C ASN A 257 18.64 -8.59 5.74
N PHE A 258 17.73 -9.45 5.29
CA PHE A 258 18.11 -10.74 4.68
C PHE A 258 18.36 -10.63 3.17
N LEU A 259 17.71 -9.66 2.52
CA LEU A 259 17.83 -9.38 1.09
C LEU A 259 18.61 -8.06 0.87
N PRO A 260 19.26 -7.89 -0.29
CA PRO A 260 19.89 -6.64 -0.67
C PRO A 260 18.87 -5.50 -0.62
N LEU A 261 19.29 -4.36 -0.08
CA LEU A 261 18.42 -3.22 0.10
C LEU A 261 18.61 -2.24 -1.06
N THR A 262 17.53 -1.97 -1.78
CA THR A 262 17.52 -1.08 -2.94
C THR A 262 16.83 0.23 -2.57
N PHE A 263 17.56 1.34 -2.62
CA PHE A 263 16.98 2.68 -2.54
C PHE A 263 16.66 3.16 -3.95
N ASN A 264 15.46 3.70 -4.13
CA ASN A 264 15.10 4.47 -5.32
C ASN A 264 15.64 5.90 -5.21
N HIS A 265 15.47 6.48 -4.03
CA HIS A 265 15.96 7.81 -3.65
C HIS A 265 16.35 7.79 -2.19
N LEU A 266 17.43 8.48 -1.86
CA LEU A 266 17.87 8.74 -0.50
C LEU A 266 18.17 10.23 -0.41
N ARG A 267 17.21 10.96 0.17
CA ARG A 267 17.25 12.42 0.23
C ARG A 267 17.81 12.85 1.58
N ALA A 268 18.79 13.74 1.56
CA ALA A 268 19.24 14.45 2.74
C ALA A 268 18.71 15.88 2.76
N THR A 269 18.29 16.33 3.93
CA THR A 269 18.06 17.74 4.24
C THR A 269 18.92 18.11 5.44
N ILE A 270 19.66 19.20 5.32
CA ILE A 270 20.62 19.63 6.33
C ILE A 270 20.09 20.89 6.98
N TYR A 271 20.00 20.86 8.29
CA TYR A 271 19.61 21.97 9.14
C TYR A 271 20.80 22.39 9.98
N ASP A 272 21.04 23.68 10.09
CA ASP A 272 21.97 24.21 11.07
C ASP A 272 21.50 23.84 12.49
N LEU A 273 22.40 23.37 13.35
CA LEU A 273 22.02 22.85 14.66
C LEU A 273 21.53 23.96 15.61
N ASP A 274 22.16 25.14 15.52
CA ASP A 274 21.90 26.24 16.45
C ASP A 274 20.61 26.99 16.08
N THR A 275 20.35 27.19 14.79
CA THR A 275 19.18 27.93 14.30
C THR A 275 18.02 27.05 13.83
N GLY A 276 18.27 25.79 13.49
CA GLY A 276 17.27 24.90 12.89
C GLY A 276 16.91 25.25 11.45
N VAL A 277 17.65 26.15 10.79
CA VAL A 277 17.38 26.60 9.43
C VAL A 277 18.00 25.64 8.42
N GLN A 278 17.28 25.36 7.33
CA GLN A 278 17.80 24.51 6.26
C GLN A 278 18.93 25.23 5.50
N VAL A 279 20.08 24.57 5.42
CA VAL A 279 21.31 25.09 4.78
C VAL A 279 21.79 24.23 3.63
N GLY A 280 21.20 23.06 3.44
CA GLY A 280 21.57 22.18 2.34
C GLY A 280 20.55 21.08 2.06
N SER A 281 20.72 20.46 0.90
CA SER A 281 19.95 19.30 0.46
C SER A 281 20.78 18.40 -0.45
N GLY A 282 20.44 17.13 -0.53
CA GLY A 282 21.08 16.17 -1.41
C GLY A 282 20.12 15.04 -1.78
N ASP A 283 20.34 14.40 -2.91
CA ASP A 283 19.62 13.18 -3.30
C ASP A 283 20.60 12.19 -3.91
N LEU A 284 20.68 10.99 -3.33
CA LEU A 284 21.30 9.85 -3.94
C LEU A 284 20.19 9.06 -4.64
N GLY A 285 20.29 8.97 -5.97
CA GLY A 285 19.33 8.21 -6.78
C GLY A 285 19.39 6.70 -6.52
N HIS A 286 19.11 5.92 -7.56
CA HIS A 286 19.01 4.46 -7.41
C HIS A 286 20.34 3.85 -6.96
N ARG A 287 20.34 3.20 -5.79
CA ARG A 287 21.51 2.51 -5.24
C ARG A 287 21.12 1.26 -4.47
N THR A 288 21.87 0.19 -4.69
CA THR A 288 21.69 -1.10 -4.03
C THR A 288 22.83 -1.36 -3.05
N PHE A 289 22.48 -1.76 -1.84
CA PHE A 289 23.41 -2.15 -0.79
C PHE A 289 23.29 -3.66 -0.52
N PRO A 290 24.42 -4.36 -0.31
CA PRO A 290 24.39 -5.77 0.03
C PRO A 290 23.69 -6.00 1.37
N ALA A 291 23.07 -7.17 1.52
CA ALA A 291 22.44 -7.59 2.77
C ALA A 291 23.51 -7.93 3.81
N LYS A 292 23.22 -7.71 5.10
CA LYS A 292 24.08 -8.09 6.24
C LYS A 292 25.50 -7.54 6.17
N THR A 293 25.64 -6.30 5.73
CA THR A 293 26.95 -5.64 5.64
C THR A 293 26.85 -4.21 6.12
N LEU A 294 27.95 -3.72 6.69
CA LEU A 294 28.17 -2.31 6.92
C LEU A 294 28.89 -1.74 5.69
N SER A 295 28.19 -0.92 4.91
CA SER A 295 28.75 -0.31 3.70
C SER A 295 28.89 1.20 3.91
N SER A 296 30.07 1.75 3.62
CA SER A 296 30.27 3.20 3.53
C SER A 296 29.90 3.70 2.14
N PHE A 297 29.31 4.88 2.07
CA PHE A 297 29.01 5.57 0.81
C PHE A 297 29.01 7.08 1.02
N GLN A 298 29.25 7.81 -0.07
CA GLN A 298 29.26 9.26 -0.09
C GLN A 298 27.95 9.78 -0.67
N LEU A 299 27.22 10.58 0.11
CA LEU A 299 25.98 11.23 -0.31
C LEU A 299 26.30 12.63 -0.86
N PRO A 300 26.04 12.93 -2.14
CA PRO A 300 26.22 14.28 -2.68
C PRO A 300 25.29 15.27 -1.98
N LEU A 301 25.87 16.34 -1.46
CA LEU A 301 25.18 17.43 -0.78
C LEU A 301 25.43 18.74 -1.52
N ASN A 302 24.37 19.51 -1.65
CA ASN A 302 24.37 20.88 -2.13
C ASN A 302 24.02 21.80 -0.97
N PHE A 303 24.99 22.61 -0.54
CA PHE A 303 24.81 23.61 0.51
C PHE A 303 24.47 24.93 -0.15
N THR A 304 23.30 25.48 0.18
CA THR A 304 22.86 26.78 -0.33
C THR A 304 22.08 27.49 0.76
N TYR A 305 22.44 28.75 0.99
CA TYR A 305 21.76 29.58 1.97
C TYR A 305 21.85 31.05 1.57
N SER A 306 20.82 31.82 1.89
CA SER A 306 20.77 33.26 1.66
C SER A 306 20.09 33.94 2.83
N ALA A 307 20.69 35.03 3.31
CA ALA A 307 20.17 35.89 4.36
C ALA A 307 20.08 37.34 3.88
N VAL A 308 19.36 38.16 4.63
CA VAL A 308 19.22 39.60 4.34
C VAL A 308 20.47 40.38 4.78
N ASN A 309 21.10 39.94 5.88
CA ASN A 309 22.22 40.63 6.52
C ASN A 309 23.32 39.64 6.90
N THR A 310 24.55 40.11 6.93
CA THR A 310 25.73 39.35 7.42
C THR A 310 25.70 39.06 8.92
N SER A 311 24.76 39.67 9.66
CA SER A 311 24.54 39.40 11.08
C SER A 311 23.66 38.16 11.34
N ASP A 312 23.23 37.45 10.28
CA ASP A 312 22.49 36.21 10.44
C ASP A 312 23.38 35.12 11.03
N THR A 313 22.95 34.53 12.15
CA THR A 313 23.73 33.54 12.90
C THR A 313 24.04 32.29 12.08
N THR A 314 23.12 31.87 11.20
CA THR A 314 23.33 30.73 10.31
C THR A 314 24.45 31.04 9.32
N TRP A 315 24.40 32.22 8.70
CA TRP A 315 25.44 32.62 7.76
C TRP A 315 26.80 32.77 8.44
N THR A 316 26.85 33.41 9.62
CA THR A 316 28.12 33.58 10.37
C THR A 316 28.72 32.25 10.81
N ASN A 317 27.89 31.32 11.33
CA ASN A 317 28.36 30.00 11.76
C ASN A 317 29.04 29.23 10.62
N TRP A 318 28.43 29.25 9.43
CA TRP A 318 28.96 28.56 8.26
C TRP A 318 30.12 29.32 7.61
N TYR A 319 30.07 30.65 7.58
CA TYR A 319 31.17 31.48 7.07
C TYR A 319 32.44 31.30 7.93
N ASP A 320 32.31 31.39 9.26
CA ASP A 320 33.44 31.25 10.18
C ASP A 320 34.01 29.84 10.19
N ALA A 321 33.19 28.80 9.99
CA ALA A 321 33.69 27.43 9.89
C ALA A 321 34.42 27.13 8.56
N CYS A 322 34.10 27.87 7.50
CA CYS A 322 34.65 27.67 6.15
C CYS A 322 35.74 28.68 5.77
N ARG A 323 36.01 29.70 6.59
CA ARG A 323 37.09 30.66 6.34
C ARG A 323 38.47 30.01 6.36
N ASN A 324 39.47 30.73 5.90
CA ASN A 324 40.83 30.22 5.85
C ASN A 324 41.34 29.92 7.27
N ALA A 325 42.01 28.78 7.47
CA ALA A 325 42.50 28.41 8.79
C ALA A 325 43.52 29.42 9.36
N ILE A 326 44.22 30.19 8.50
CA ILE A 326 45.20 31.21 8.91
C ILE A 326 44.55 32.37 9.66
N ASP A 327 43.28 32.68 9.35
CA ASP A 327 42.54 33.78 9.99
C ASP A 327 42.07 33.43 11.40
N ASP A 328 42.11 32.15 11.76
CA ASP A 328 41.73 31.65 13.08
C ASP A 328 42.89 31.64 14.07
N VAL A 329 42.60 32.08 15.30
CA VAL A 329 43.59 32.11 16.39
C VAL A 329 43.99 30.67 16.74
N GLY A 330 45.16 30.25 16.23
CA GLY A 330 45.70 28.91 16.44
C GLY A 330 45.61 27.98 15.23
N GLY A 331 45.17 28.47 14.06
CA GLY A 331 45.14 27.65 12.85
C GLY A 331 44.05 26.57 12.82
N VAL A 332 43.08 26.65 13.73
CA VAL A 332 42.00 25.66 13.88
C VAL A 332 40.66 26.34 13.62
N ARG A 333 39.98 25.90 12.56
CA ARG A 333 38.66 26.39 12.18
C ARG A 333 37.61 25.91 13.18
N PRO A 334 36.58 26.72 13.49
CA PRO A 334 35.46 26.25 14.29
C PRO A 334 34.68 25.16 13.55
N ALA A 335 34.23 24.15 14.28
CA ALA A 335 33.52 23.04 13.68
C ALA A 335 32.07 23.43 13.31
N VAL A 336 31.61 22.93 12.17
CA VAL A 336 30.23 23.04 11.71
C VAL A 336 29.35 22.11 12.54
N LYS A 337 28.22 22.64 13.01
CA LYS A 337 27.20 21.88 13.73
C LYS A 337 25.93 21.81 12.90
N PHE A 338 25.48 20.61 12.58
CA PHE A 338 24.29 20.43 11.77
C PHE A 338 23.50 19.19 12.17
N THR A 339 22.21 19.23 11.88
CA THR A 339 21.32 18.08 11.89
C THR A 339 21.04 17.67 10.46
N ILE A 340 21.23 16.41 10.14
CA ILE A 340 20.88 15.84 8.84
C ILE A 340 19.69 14.92 9.00
N LYS A 341 18.64 15.18 8.22
CA LYS A 341 17.46 14.35 8.11
C LYS A 341 17.51 13.60 6.78
N LEU A 342 17.51 12.29 6.86
CA LEU A 342 17.53 11.36 5.74
C LEU A 342 16.12 10.81 5.51
N ASP A 343 15.54 11.12 4.36
CA ASP A 343 14.28 10.54 3.89
C ASP A 343 14.58 9.42 2.88
N MET A 344 14.11 8.22 3.18
CA MET A 344 14.44 7.01 2.43
C MET A 344 13.26 6.53 1.60
N ASP A 345 13.48 6.34 0.31
CA ASP A 345 12.56 5.66 -0.60
C ASP A 345 13.13 4.27 -0.92
N ILE A 346 12.69 3.26 -0.16
CA ILE A 346 13.18 1.87 -0.25
C ILE A 346 12.21 1.07 -1.11
N ALA A 347 12.73 0.36 -2.11
CA ALA A 347 11.88 -0.48 -2.96
C ALA A 347 11.25 -1.61 -2.14
N GLY A 348 9.93 -1.78 -2.31
CA GLY A 348 9.15 -2.79 -1.59
C GLY A 348 8.55 -2.34 -0.26
N LEU A 349 8.87 -1.13 0.22
CA LEU A 349 8.18 -0.53 1.37
C LEU A 349 7.15 0.50 0.87
N PRO A 350 5.89 0.44 1.33
CA PRO A 350 4.90 1.46 0.99
C PRO A 350 5.16 2.79 1.73
N SER A 351 5.82 2.75 2.88
CA SER A 351 6.15 3.92 3.69
C SER A 351 7.55 4.45 3.35
N LYS A 352 7.74 5.77 3.49
CA LYS A 352 9.05 6.43 3.37
C LYS A 352 9.58 6.75 4.76
N PRO A 353 10.38 5.86 5.38
CA PRO A 353 10.92 6.13 6.70
C PRO A 353 11.91 7.30 6.62
N SER A 354 11.98 8.08 7.70
CA SER A 354 12.94 9.15 7.87
C SER A 354 13.77 8.92 9.13
N THR A 355 15.08 9.17 9.06
CA THR A 355 15.96 9.17 10.23
C THR A 355 16.67 10.51 10.34
N GLN A 356 17.05 10.91 11.56
CA GLN A 356 17.77 12.15 11.81
C GLN A 356 19.00 11.86 12.66
N ALA A 357 20.07 12.59 12.40
CA ALA A 357 21.28 12.55 13.19
C ALA A 357 21.87 13.94 13.35
N GLN A 358 22.53 14.17 14.48
CA GLN A 358 23.18 15.42 14.81
C GLN A 358 24.68 15.23 14.78
N VAL A 359 25.37 16.17 14.14
CA VAL A 359 26.82 16.21 14.05
C VAL A 359 27.25 17.54 14.66
N SER A 360 28.02 17.48 15.75
CA SER A 360 28.47 18.65 16.50
C SER A 360 29.91 19.06 16.19
N ASN A 361 30.66 18.22 15.46
CA ASN A 361 32.07 18.43 15.17
C ASN A 361 32.40 17.97 13.74
N ALA A 362 32.06 18.78 12.76
CA ALA A 362 32.40 18.54 11.36
C ALA A 362 33.29 19.66 10.81
N ASP A 363 34.35 19.30 10.11
CA ASP A 363 35.14 20.27 9.35
C ASP A 363 34.36 20.74 8.13
N CYS A 364 34.48 22.03 7.79
CA CYS A 364 33.90 22.52 6.54
C CYS A 364 34.62 21.89 5.33
N PRO A 365 33.87 21.33 4.34
CA PRO A 365 34.45 20.63 3.19
C PRO A 365 35.19 21.55 2.21
N VAL A 366 34.95 22.87 2.31
CA VAL A 366 35.61 23.91 1.51
C VAL A 366 36.43 24.82 2.42
N GLU A 367 37.45 25.43 1.84
CA GLU A 367 38.24 26.47 2.49
C GLU A 367 38.26 27.70 1.60
N LEU A 368 37.94 28.84 2.19
CA LEU A 368 37.97 30.12 1.50
C LEU A 368 39.41 30.63 1.35
N ALA A 369 39.64 31.40 0.29
CA ALA A 369 40.89 32.15 0.15
C ALA A 369 40.98 33.23 1.24
N GLU A 370 42.21 33.59 1.64
CA GLU A 370 42.52 34.59 2.69
C GLU A 370 41.80 35.95 2.50
N ASN A 371 41.38 36.27 1.28
CA ASN A 371 40.69 37.54 0.95
C ASN A 371 39.23 37.36 0.49
N ALA A 372 38.59 36.24 0.82
CA ALA A 372 37.18 36.01 0.47
C ALA A 372 36.25 36.87 1.34
N GLY A 373 36.06 38.13 0.94
CA GLY A 373 35.16 39.13 1.55
C GLY A 373 33.98 39.46 0.67
#